data_AF-A0A1A8XSE8-F1
#
_entry.id   AF-A0A1A8XSE8-F1
#
_cell.length_a   1.000
_cell.length_b   1.000
_cell.length_c   1.000
_cell.angle_alpha   90.00
_cell.angle_beta   90.00
_cell.angle_gamma   90.00
#
_symmetry.space_group_name_H-M   'P 1'
#
loop_
_entity.id
_entity.type
_entity.pdbx_description
1 polymer ?
#
loop_
_entity_poly.entity_id
_entity_poly.type
_entity_poly.pdbx_seq_one_letter_code
_entity_poly.pdbx_strand_id
1 'polypeptide(L)' 'MRTVGYRKERPLSFSASAALLAEGARFNDEIHRLPTGRMTFIPKGVFRFKTHADANRHQLDCLVEGIAQAALARS' A
#
# COMPACT_ATOMS: atom_id res chain seq x y z
N MET A 1 10.95 -18.60 10.89
CA MET A 1 10.07 -17.57 10.29
C MET A 1 8.63 -17.97 10.58
N ARG A 2 7.85 -17.17 11.33
CA ARG A 2 6.46 -17.50 11.68
C ARG A 2 5.53 -16.78 10.70
N THR A 3 4.76 -17.52 9.91
CA THR A 3 3.77 -16.94 9.01
C THR A 3 2.62 -16.37 9.83
N VAL A 4 2.45 -15.05 9.84
CA VAL A 4 1.34 -14.38 10.51
C VAL A 4 0.25 -14.14 9.48
N GLY A 5 -0.65 -15.13 9.34
CA GLY A 5 -1.82 -15.06 8.46
C GLY A 5 -1.55 -15.43 7.00
N TYR A 6 -2.64 -15.68 6.28
CA TYR A 6 -2.64 -15.98 4.84
C TYR A 6 -3.49 -14.95 4.11
N ARG A 7 -2.96 -14.35 3.05
CA ARG A 7 -3.76 -13.48 2.18
C ARG A 7 -4.72 -14.35 1.38
N LYS A 8 -6.02 -14.12 1.53
CA LYS A 8 -7.04 -14.71 0.65
C LYS A 8 -7.19 -13.81 -0.56
N GLU A 9 -6.61 -14.19 -1.70
CA GLU A 9 -6.84 -13.46 -2.95
C GLU A 9 -8.31 -13.54 -3.34
N ARG A 10 -8.87 -12.39 -3.75
CA ARG A 10 -10.25 -12.31 -4.23
C ARG A 10 -10.26 -12.44 -5.75
N PRO A 11 -11.19 -13.20 -6.34
CA PRO A 11 -11.38 -13.24 -7.78
C PRO A 11 -11.70 -11.84 -8.31
N LEU A 12 -11.14 -11.50 -9.47
CA LEU A 12 -11.53 -10.29 -10.20
C LEU A 12 -12.96 -10.44 -10.71
N SER A 13 -13.77 -9.39 -10.56
CA SER A 13 -15.10 -9.32 -11.17
C SER A 13 -15.02 -8.55 -12.49
N PHE A 14 -15.69 -9.08 -13.52
CA PHE A 14 -15.80 -8.45 -14.84
C PHE A 14 -17.10 -7.67 -15.02
N SER A 15 -17.93 -7.59 -13.97
CA SER A 15 -19.22 -6.88 -13.97
C SER A 15 -19.25 -5.88 -12.81
N ALA A 16 -19.83 -4.71 -13.04
CA ALA A 16 -20.04 -3.74 -11.96
C ALA A 16 -20.98 -4.32 -10.89
N SER A 17 -20.61 -4.17 -9.61
CA SER A 17 -21.40 -4.64 -8.47
C SER A 17 -21.28 -3.67 -7.30
N ALA A 18 -22.43 -3.17 -6.83
CA ALA A 18 -22.49 -2.30 -5.66
C ALA A 18 -22.01 -3.00 -4.39
N ALA A 19 -22.30 -4.30 -4.25
CA ALA A 19 -21.87 -5.09 -3.10
C ALA A 19 -20.34 -5.21 -3.04
N LEU A 20 -19.70 -5.48 -4.18
CA LEU A 20 -18.23 -5.57 -4.26
C LEU A 20 -17.57 -4.21 -4.04
N LEU A 21 -18.16 -3.13 -4.54
CA LEU A 21 -17.69 -1.77 -4.27
C LEU A 21 -17.74 -1.43 -2.77
N ALA A 22 -18.88 -1.70 -2.12
CA ALA A 22 -19.05 -1.44 -0.69
C ALA A 22 -18.06 -2.24 0.16
N GLU A 23 -17.78 -3.49 -0.22
CA GLU A 23 -16.78 -4.31 0.44
C GLU A 23 -15.36 -3.77 0.24
N GLY A 24 -14.99 -3.38 -0.99
CA GLY A 24 -13.70 -2.77 -1.28
C GLY A 24 -13.49 -1.47 -0.50
N ALA A 25 -14.53 -0.64 -0.37
CA ALA A 25 -14.50 0.58 0.42
C ALA A 25 -14.23 0.29 1.91
N ARG A 26 -14.95 -0.66 2.52
CA ARG A 26 -14.72 -1.05 3.92
C ARG A 26 -13.31 -1.58 4.16
N PHE A 27 -12.80 -2.43 3.26
CA PHE A 27 -11.44 -2.92 3.34
C PHE A 27 -10.43 -1.77 3.27
N ASN A 28 -10.63 -0.83 2.34
CA ASN A 28 -9.78 0.35 2.21
C ASN A 28 -9.81 1.19 3.50
N ASP A 29 -10.96 1.39 4.12
CA ASP A 29 -11.09 2.12 5.39
C ASP A 29 -10.35 1.42 6.54
N GLU A 30 -10.41 0.09 6.62
CA GLU A 30 -9.68 -0.69 7.61
C GLU A 30 -8.16 -0.59 7.43
N ILE A 31 -7.67 -0.64 6.18
CA ILE A 31 -6.26 -0.46 5.87
C ILE A 31 -5.77 0.93 6.31
N HIS A 32 -6.57 1.97 6.09
CA HIS A 32 -6.26 3.33 6.55
C HIS A 32 -6.19 3.48 8.08
N ARG A 33 -6.68 2.52 8.86
CA ARG A 33 -6.56 2.50 10.33
C ARG A 33 -5.24 1.89 10.82
N LEU A 34 -4.45 1.26 9.96
CA LEU A 34 -3.13 0.76 10.34
C LEU A 34 -2.19 1.93 10.69
N PRO A 35 -1.15 1.72 11.52
CA PRO A 35 -0.25 2.79 11.97
C PRO A 35 0.37 3.60 10.81
N THR A 36 0.63 2.96 9.68
CA THR A 36 1.15 3.58 8.46
C THR A 36 0.11 3.66 7.33
N GLY A 37 -1.15 3.33 7.61
CA GLY A 37 -2.21 3.17 6.61
C GLY A 37 -2.61 4.45 5.87
N ARG A 38 -2.26 5.62 6.42
CA ARG A 38 -2.46 6.93 5.79
C ARG A 38 -1.21 7.47 5.08
N MET A 39 -0.13 6.69 5.05
CA MET A 39 1.16 7.12 4.50
C MET A 39 1.46 6.33 3.23
N THR A 40 1.73 7.04 2.14
CA THR A 40 2.25 6.45 0.90
C THR A 40 3.78 6.41 0.88
N PHE A 41 4.44 7.14 1.81
CA PHE A 41 5.88 7.39 1.89
C PHE A 41 6.53 8.08 0.68
N ILE A 42 5.85 8.09 -0.47
CA ILE A 42 6.25 8.86 -1.65
C ILE A 42 5.92 10.34 -1.41
N PRO A 43 6.91 11.26 -1.47
CA PRO A 43 6.66 12.68 -1.29
C PRO A 43 5.82 13.24 -2.44
N LYS A 44 5.01 14.26 -2.14
CA LYS A 44 4.22 14.95 -3.17
C LYS A 44 5.18 15.67 -4.14
N GLY A 45 5.03 15.40 -5.43
CA GLY A 45 5.86 15.99 -6.46
C GLY A 45 5.59 15.44 -7.85
N VAL A 46 6.28 16.00 -8.85
CA VAL A 46 6.25 15.50 -10.23
C VAL A 46 7.53 14.69 -10.46
N PHE A 47 7.38 13.40 -10.74
CA PHE A 47 8.49 12.51 -11.03
C PHE A 47 8.46 12.12 -12.52
N ARG A 48 9.63 12.14 -13.16
CA ARG A 48 9.80 11.71 -14.56
C ARG A 48 10.90 10.67 -14.60
N PHE A 49 10.52 9.43 -14.91
CA PHE A 49 11.44 8.30 -15.00
C PHE A 49 11.61 7.88 -16.46
N LYS A 50 12.81 7.44 -16.82
CA LYS A 50 13.09 6.92 -18.17
C LYS A 50 12.53 5.51 -18.36
N THR A 51 12.48 4.74 -17.28
CA THR A 51 12.00 3.36 -17.29
C THR A 51 11.05 3.08 -16.13
N HIS A 52 10.21 2.05 -16.28
CA HIS A 52 9.40 1.54 -15.17
C HIS A 52 10.27 0.97 -14.03
N ALA A 53 11.45 0.43 -14.34
CA ALA A 53 12.38 -0.07 -13.33
C ALA A 53 12.86 1.06 -12.41
N ASP A 54 13.16 2.24 -12.96
CA ASP A 54 13.55 3.41 -12.17
C ASP A 54 12.39 3.90 -11.28
N ALA A 55 11.17 3.91 -11.81
CA ALA A 55 9.97 4.28 -11.04
C ALA A 55 9.73 3.31 -9.87
N ASN A 56 9.87 2.00 -10.13
CA ASN A 56 9.71 0.96 -9.11
C ASN A 56 10.81 1.05 -8.04
N ARG A 57 12.06 1.35 -8.45
CA ARG A 57 13.17 1.56 -7.52
C ARG A 57 12.87 2.74 -6.60
N HIS A 58 12.48 3.89 -7.16
CA HIS A 58 12.12 5.06 -6.37
C HIS A 58 10.99 4.77 -5.36
N GLN A 59 9.93 4.11 -5.81
CA GLN A 59 8.83 3.71 -4.92
C GLN A 59 9.32 2.80 -3.77
N LEU A 60 10.19 1.83 -4.08
CA LEU A 60 10.74 0.93 -3.07
C LEU A 60 11.62 1.66 -2.06
N ASP A 61 12.47 2.57 -2.53
CA ASP A 61 13.38 3.35 -1.67
C ASP A 61 12.57 4.21 -0.70
N CYS A 62 11.55 4.93 -1.19
CA CYS A 62 10.63 5.70 -0.33
C CYS A 62 9.92 4.83 0.69
N LEU A 63 9.43 3.64 0.29
CA LEU A 63 8.74 2.72 1.19
C LEU A 63 9.68 2.22 2.31
N VAL A 64 10.91 1.81 1.96
CA VAL A 64 11.88 1.30 2.93
C VAL A 64 12.28 2.38 3.92
N GLU A 65 12.59 3.58 3.44
CA GLU A 65 12.92 4.72 4.30
C GLU A 65 11.76 5.05 5.25
N GLY A 66 10.55 5.14 4.71
CA GLY A 66 9.34 5.43 5.48
C GLY A 66 9.04 4.40 6.58
N ILE A 67 9.18 3.11 6.28
CA ILE A 67 9.02 2.03 7.27
C ILE A 67 10.11 2.12 8.35
N ALA A 68 11.37 2.38 7.98
CA ALA A 68 12.46 2.51 8.92
C ALA A 68 12.20 3.65 9.91
N GLN A 69 11.78 4.82 9.42
CA GLN A 69 11.43 5.96 10.27
C GLN A 69 10.23 5.66 11.18
N ALA A 70 9.19 5.00 10.66
CA ALA A 70 8.04 4.60 11.47
C ALA A 70 8.39 3.58 12.56
N ALA A 71 9.38 2.71 12.32
CA ALA A 71 9.88 1.77 13.32
C ALA A 71 10.69 2.48 14.41
N LEU A 72 11.57 3.41 14.04
CA LEU A 72 12.36 4.23 14.97
C LEU A 72 11.50 5.14 15.84
N ALA A 73 10.42 5.71 15.29
CA ALA A 73 9.49 6.55 16.07
C ALA A 73 8.70 5.76 17.14
N ARG A 74 8.75 4.43 17.11
CA ARG A 74 8.05 3.54 18.05
C ARG A 74 8.97 2.91 19.10
N SER A 75 10.29 3.10 18.99
CA SER A 75 11.30 2.67 19.97
C SER A 75 11.57 3.74 21.01
#